data_AF-A0A939UE16-F1
#
_entry.id   AF-A0A939UE16-F1
#
_cell.length_a   1.000
_cell.length_b   1.000
_cell.length_c   1.000
_cell.angle_alpha   90.00
_cell.angle_beta   90.00
_cell.angle_gamma   90.00
#
_symmetry.space_group_name_H-M   'P 1'
#
loop_
_entity.id
_entity.type
_entity.pdbx_description
1 polymer ?
#
loop_
_entity_poly.entity_id
_entity_poly.type
_entity_poly.pdbx_seq_one_letter_code
_entity_poly.pdbx_strand_id
1 'polypeptide(L)'
;TKSMERGLIIPVVITVYQDKTYTFILKTPPAAVLIKKACKIEKGSGNPLRDKVATLSKADLEEIAKTKMPDINANDIEAAKKIIAGTARSMGVEVEQ
;
A
#
# COMPACT_ATOMS: atom_id res chain seq x y z
N THR A 1 -19.60 -0.81 2.98
CA THR A 1 -18.61 -0.18 2.06
C THR A 1 -18.98 1.26 1.65
N LYS A 2 -19.73 2.03 2.45
CA LYS A 2 -20.17 3.40 2.07
C LYS A 2 -19.17 4.50 2.42
N SER A 3 -18.07 4.17 3.11
CA SER A 3 -17.07 5.10 3.67
C SER A 3 -15.68 5.02 3.01
N MET A 4 -15.51 4.17 1.99
CA MET A 4 -14.22 4.00 1.31
C MET A 4 -14.38 4.22 -0.20
N GLU A 5 -13.41 4.86 -0.83
CA GLU A 5 -13.48 5.23 -2.25
C GLU A 5 -13.71 4.00 -3.14
N ARG A 6 -14.63 4.14 -4.11
CA ARG A 6 -14.93 3.11 -5.09
C ARG A 6 -13.69 2.82 -5.94
N GLY A 7 -13.29 1.56 -6.05
CA GLY A 7 -12.16 1.12 -6.87
C GLY A 7 -10.89 0.74 -6.10
N LEU A 8 -10.84 0.96 -4.78
CA LEU A 8 -9.75 0.45 -3.95
C LEU A 8 -10.00 -1.00 -3.56
N ILE A 9 -9.05 -1.88 -3.90
CA ILE A 9 -9.06 -3.29 -3.46
C ILE A 9 -8.70 -3.32 -1.98
N ILE A 10 -9.66 -3.70 -1.15
CA ILE A 10 -9.51 -3.82 0.30
C ILE A 10 -9.35 -5.29 0.66
N PRO A 11 -8.20 -5.70 1.23
CA PRO A 11 -8.00 -7.07 1.66
C PRO A 11 -8.82 -7.36 2.92
N VAL A 12 -9.43 -8.56 2.95
CA VAL A 12 -10.16 -9.08 4.10
C VAL A 12 -9.49 -10.34 4.61
N VAL A 13 -9.29 -10.42 5.92
CA VAL A 13 -8.88 -11.64 6.60
C VAL A 13 -10.14 -12.28 7.18
N ILE A 14 -10.46 -13.49 6.74
CA ILE A 14 -11.62 -14.25 7.21
C ILE A 14 -11.11 -15.41 8.08
N THR A 15 -11.59 -15.45 9.31
CA THR A 15 -11.38 -16.59 10.22
C THR A 15 -12.67 -17.40 10.26
N VAL A 16 -12.58 -18.67 9.88
CA VAL A 16 -13.71 -19.61 9.86
C VAL A 16 -13.62 -20.52 11.08
N TYR A 17 -14.68 -20.60 11.87
CA TYR A 17 -14.78 -21.46 13.04
C TYR A 17 -15.54 -22.76 12.72
N GLN A 18 -15.38 -23.76 13.58
CA GLN A 18 -15.94 -25.11 13.38
C GLN A 18 -17.48 -25.14 13.47
N ASP A 19 -18.06 -24.19 14.19
CA ASP A 19 -19.50 -23.95 14.28
C ASP A 19 -20.08 -23.22 13.06
N LYS A 20 -19.28 -23.05 12.00
CA LYS A 20 -19.62 -22.29 10.78
C LYS A 20 -19.88 -20.80 11.05
N THR A 21 -19.41 -20.26 12.17
CA THR A 21 -19.32 -18.82 12.35
C THR A 21 -18.07 -18.27 11.68
N TYR A 22 -18.10 -16.99 11.33
CA TYR A 22 -17.01 -16.32 10.64
C TYR A 22 -16.75 -14.95 11.29
N THR A 23 -15.50 -14.63 11.55
CA THR A 23 -15.08 -13.25 11.84
C THR A 23 -14.30 -12.73 10.65
N PHE A 24 -14.54 -11.47 10.27
CA PHE A 24 -13.82 -10.82 9.18
C PHE A 24 -13.23 -9.50 9.64
N ILE A 25 -11.97 -9.27 9.29
CA ILE A 25 -11.25 -8.04 9.56
C ILE A 25 -10.90 -7.40 8.22
N LEU A 26 -11.40 -6.19 8.00
CA LEU A 26 -11.06 -5.38 6.84
C LEU A 26 -9.75 -4.63 7.13
N LYS A 27 -8.74 -4.82 6.30
CA LYS A 27 -7.45 -4.12 6.40
C LYS A 27 -7.41 -2.91 5.46
N THR A 28 -6.43 -2.04 5.61
CA THR A 28 -6.20 -0.96 4.64
C THR A 28 -5.77 -1.51 3.27
N PRO A 29 -6.01 -0.74 2.19
CA PRO A 29 -5.55 -1.09 0.86
C PRO A 29 -4.05 -1.42 0.81
N PRO A 30 -3.61 -2.33 -0.08
CA PRO A 30 -2.19 -2.67 -0.22
C PRO A 30 -1.36 -1.44 -0.61
N ALA A 31 -0.12 -1.35 -0.10
CA ALA A 31 0.79 -0.24 -0.41
C ALA A 31 0.97 -0.08 -1.92
N ALA A 32 1.08 -1.19 -2.67
CA ALA A 32 1.20 -1.19 -4.12
C ALA A 32 0.04 -0.50 -4.83
N VAL A 33 -1.21 -0.65 -4.34
CA VAL A 33 -2.39 0.00 -4.94
C VAL A 33 -2.38 1.50 -4.65
N LEU A 34 -1.98 1.89 -3.45
CA LEU A 34 -1.86 3.30 -3.06
C LEU A 34 -0.75 4.01 -3.85
N ILE A 35 0.42 3.38 -4.01
CA ILE A 35 1.52 3.90 -4.82
C ILE A 35 1.11 4.04 -6.29
N LYS A 36 0.42 3.04 -6.84
CA LYS A 36 -0.13 3.11 -8.21
C LYS A 36 -1.09 4.28 -8.39
N LYS A 37 -1.95 4.53 -7.40
CA LYS A 37 -2.89 5.66 -7.41
C LYS A 37 -2.15 7.00 -7.34
N ALA A 38 -1.16 7.14 -6.46
CA ALA A 38 -0.36 8.36 -6.34
C ALA A 38 0.43 8.67 -7.61
N CYS A 39 1.09 7.65 -8.19
CA CYS A 39 1.87 7.78 -9.42
C CYS A 39 1.02 7.72 -10.71
N LYS A 40 -0.30 7.50 -10.62
CA LYS A 40 -1.23 7.34 -11.75
C LYS A 40 -0.79 6.27 -12.77
N ILE A 41 -0.24 5.16 -12.27
CA ILE A 41 0.21 4.02 -13.10
C ILE A 41 -0.71 2.81 -12.90
N GLU A 42 -1.00 2.07 -13.98
CA GLU A 42 -1.83 0.86 -13.89
C GLU A 42 -1.00 -0.40 -13.53
N LYS A 43 0.23 -0.47 -14.05
CA LYS A 43 1.16 -1.59 -13.87
C LYS A 43 2.48 -1.13 -13.29
N GLY A 44 3.07 -1.97 -12.44
CA GLY A 44 4.44 -1.79 -11.98
C GLY A 44 5.43 -2.27 -13.05
N SER A 45 6.72 -2.06 -12.78
CA SER A 45 7.80 -2.51 -13.67
C SER A 45 7.88 -4.03 -13.73
N GLY A 46 8.03 -4.58 -14.94
CA GLY A 46 8.37 -5.99 -15.14
C GLY A 46 9.81 -6.33 -14.75
N ASN A 47 10.71 -5.34 -14.76
CA ASN A 47 12.08 -5.45 -14.26
C ASN A 47 12.45 -4.21 -13.43
N PRO A 48 12.13 -4.22 -12.12
CA PRO A 48 12.26 -3.05 -11.24
C PRO A 48 13.65 -2.41 -11.19
N LEU A 49 14.71 -3.20 -11.46
CA LEU A 49 16.09 -2.73 -11.40
C LEU A 49 16.51 -1.97 -12.67
N ARG A 50 15.90 -2.29 -13.82
CA ARG A 50 16.26 -1.72 -15.12
C ARG A 50 15.27 -0.65 -15.56
N ASP A 51 13.98 -0.90 -15.38
CA ASP A 51 12.92 -0.06 -15.90
C ASP A 51 12.22 0.66 -14.74
N LYS A 52 12.53 1.96 -14.60
CA LYS A 52 11.83 2.83 -13.65
C LYS A 52 10.57 3.39 -14.32
N VAL A 53 9.41 3.16 -13.71
CA VAL A 53 8.10 3.44 -14.33
C VAL A 53 7.44 4.71 -13.80
N ALA A 54 7.84 5.19 -12.62
CA ALA A 54 7.32 6.43 -12.04
C ALA A 54 8.26 6.95 -10.94
N THR A 55 8.02 8.20 -10.52
CA THR A 55 8.58 8.80 -9.31
C THR A 55 7.47 9.04 -8.28
N LEU A 56 7.79 8.88 -7.00
CA LEU A 56 6.90 9.14 -5.87
C LEU A 56 7.45 10.32 -5.06
N SER A 57 6.63 11.34 -4.86
CA SER A 57 6.99 12.52 -4.07
C SER A 57 7.03 12.22 -2.57
N LYS A 58 7.74 13.03 -1.80
CA LYS A 58 7.77 12.91 -0.33
C LYS A 58 6.40 13.12 0.32
N ALA A 59 5.59 14.01 -0.24
CA ALA A 59 4.27 14.32 0.29
C ALA A 59 3.35 13.09 0.16
N ASP A 60 3.33 12.48 -1.04
CA ASP A 60 2.54 11.28 -1.28
C ASP A 60 3.02 10.10 -0.43
N LEU A 61 4.34 9.95 -0.27
CA LEU A 61 4.92 8.93 0.60
C LEU A 61 4.42 9.06 2.05
N GLU A 62 4.31 10.29 2.55
CA GLU A 62 3.82 10.55 3.90
C GLU A 62 2.32 10.27 4.04
N GLU A 63 1.50 10.67 3.07
CA GLU A 63 0.07 10.37 3.08
C GLU A 63 -0.22 8.88 3.02
N ILE A 64 0.53 8.15 2.18
CA ILE A 64 0.42 6.70 2.05
C ILE A 64 0.86 6.03 3.36
N ALA A 65 1.95 6.50 3.98
CA ALA A 65 2.43 5.99 5.26
C ALA A 65 1.41 6.21 6.38
N LYS A 66 0.80 7.41 6.49
CA LYS A 66 -0.25 7.71 7.48
C LYS A 66 -1.48 6.82 7.29
N THR A 67 -1.94 6.67 6.05
CA THR A 67 -3.09 5.84 5.72
C THR A 67 -2.86 4.38 6.08
N LYS A 68 -1.63 3.89 5.88
CA LYS A 68 -1.28 2.48 6.08
C LYS A 68 -0.76 2.15 7.48
N MET A 69 -0.44 3.17 8.29
CA MET A 69 0.03 3.07 9.67
C MET A 69 -0.71 2.05 10.55
N PRO A 70 -2.06 1.98 10.56
CA PRO A 70 -2.76 1.03 11.43
C PRO A 70 -2.54 -0.45 11.07
N ASP A 71 -2.01 -0.76 9.87
CA ASP A 71 -1.81 -2.14 9.40
C ASP A 71 -0.33 -2.53 9.23
N ILE A 72 0.61 -1.64 9.54
CA ILE A 72 2.05 -1.89 9.42
C ILE A 72 2.71 -1.91 10.79
N ASN A 73 3.75 -2.74 10.92
CA ASN A 73 4.54 -2.84 12.14
C ASN A 73 5.60 -1.73 12.21
N ALA A 74 5.20 -0.47 12.02
CA ALA A 74 6.08 0.69 12.12
C ALA A 74 5.89 1.37 13.48
N ASN A 75 7.01 1.69 14.15
CA ASN A 75 6.99 2.38 15.44
C ASN A 75 6.83 3.90 15.29
N ASP A 76 7.28 4.45 14.16
CA ASP A 76 7.24 5.86 13.83
C ASP A 76 6.87 6.08 12.35
N ILE A 77 6.53 7.33 12.00
CA ILE A 77 6.16 7.71 10.63
C ILE A 77 7.36 7.56 9.68
N GLU A 78 8.59 7.72 10.17
CA GLU A 78 9.80 7.54 9.35
C GLU A 78 10.04 6.09 8.94
N ALA A 79 9.87 5.13 9.85
CA ALA A 79 9.92 3.72 9.54
C ALA A 79 8.77 3.33 8.62
N ALA A 80 7.58 3.89 8.82
CA ALA A 80 6.46 3.70 7.91
C ALA A 80 6.83 4.16 6.49
N LYS A 81 7.40 5.36 6.34
CA LYS A 81 7.93 5.87 5.06
C LYS A 81 8.95 4.92 4.44
N LYS A 82 9.89 4.37 5.22
CA LYS A 82 10.89 3.40 4.73
C LYS A 82 10.25 2.10 4.21
N ILE A 83 9.23 1.57 4.89
CA ILE A 83 8.50 0.38 4.47
C ILE A 83 7.80 0.63 3.12
N ILE A 84 7.12 1.77 2.99
CA ILE A 84 6.46 2.15 1.74
C ILE A 84 7.49 2.39 0.64
N ALA A 85 8.62 3.05 0.93
CA ALA A 85 9.69 3.28 -0.02
C ALA A 85 10.33 1.98 -0.53
N GLY A 86 10.50 0.97 0.34
CA GLY A 86 10.93 -0.36 -0.07
C GLY A 86 9.95 -1.01 -1.04
N THR A 87 8.65 -0.85 -0.81
CA THR A 87 7.61 -1.35 -1.71
C THR A 87 7.66 -0.63 -3.06
N ALA A 88 7.78 0.71 -3.06
CA ALA A 88 7.92 1.51 -4.27
C ALA A 88 9.12 1.06 -5.12
N ARG A 89 10.29 0.88 -4.47
CA ARG A 89 11.50 0.40 -5.13
C ARG A 89 11.33 -0.98 -5.76
N SER A 90 10.67 -1.90 -5.06
CA SER A 90 10.38 -3.24 -5.59
C SER A 90 9.41 -3.23 -6.78
N MET A 91 8.68 -2.14 -7.01
CA MET A 91 7.79 -1.95 -8.15
C MET A 91 8.42 -1.18 -9.31
N GLY A 92 9.68 -0.75 -9.17
CA GLY A 92 10.35 0.12 -10.14
C GLY A 92 9.88 1.57 -10.06
N VAL A 93 9.36 2.00 -8.90
CA VAL A 93 9.02 3.40 -8.63
C VAL A 93 10.16 4.02 -7.83
N GLU A 94 10.70 5.12 -8.33
CA GLU A 94 11.75 5.88 -7.65
C GLU A 94 11.15 6.82 -6.61
N VAL A 95 11.75 6.88 -5.43
CA VAL A 95 11.26 7.75 -4.35
C VAL A 95 12.15 8.98 -4.32
N GLU A 96 11.58 10.17 -4.44
CA GLU A 96 12.34 11.40 -4.28
C GLU A 96 12.83 11.52 -2.83
N GLN A 97 14.16 11.63 -2.69
CA GLN A 97 14.86 11.67 -1.41
C GLN A 97 14.83 13.02 -0.71
#